data_AF-F2NTP3-F1
#
_entry.id   AF-F2NTP3-F1
#
_cell.length_a   1.000
_cell.length_b   1.000
_cell.length_c   1.000
_cell.angle_alpha   90.00
_cell.angle_beta   90.00
_cell.angle_gamma   90.00
#
_symmetry.space_group_name_H-M   'P 1'
#
loop_
_entity.id
_entity.type
_entity.pdbx_description
1 polymer ?
#
loop_
_entity_poly.entity_id
_entity_poly.type
_entity_poly.pdbx_seq_one_letter_code
_entity_poly.pdbx_strand_id
1 'polypeptide(L)'
;MSMRWHRNRNLSKDEYLKNFDKNAKPAQAEKDSKIENAYRQAAEIRKFEIELFWKRAGYFWAFIISIYAAFFNVQKEFYYDKCTGNFKHGTIPLLSLSALGFFFCLAWLLSSYASKFWQENWENHIDLLEDYVTGPLHKIYSAGESFSVSKINIAAGYIVSFFSAGLFVFELAEFCRNLKLNHFLIFLVLIVLFSCGVAGFIFQMKGNVSNNGEIHFDKKVYEGN
;
A
#
# COMPACT_ATOMS: atom_id res chain seq x y z
N MET A 1 -0.05 20.82 -19.49
CA MET A 1 1.41 20.98 -19.24
C MET A 1 1.90 19.72 -18.51
N SER A 2 2.28 18.67 -19.24
CA SER A 2 2.74 17.43 -18.59
C SER A 2 4.18 17.61 -18.12
N MET A 3 4.39 17.55 -16.81
CA MET A 3 5.73 17.48 -16.23
C MET A 3 6.41 16.20 -16.77
N ARG A 4 7.37 16.37 -17.68
CA ARG A 4 8.14 15.25 -18.25
C ARG A 4 9.15 14.82 -17.20
N TRP A 5 8.78 13.86 -16.36
CA TRP A 5 9.70 13.23 -15.41
C TRP A 5 10.87 12.62 -16.19
N HIS A 6 12.06 13.22 -16.10
CA HIS A 6 13.30 12.57 -16.51
C HIS A 6 13.58 11.42 -15.55
N ARG A 7 13.01 10.24 -15.85
CA ARG A 7 13.14 9.03 -15.05
C ARG A 7 14.46 8.34 -15.37
N ASN A 8 15.58 8.91 -14.92
CA ASN A 8 16.83 8.14 -14.87
C ASN A 8 16.83 7.34 -13.57
N ARG A 9 16.27 6.13 -13.63
CA ARG A 9 16.02 5.27 -12.46
C ARG A 9 17.22 4.40 -12.05
N ASN A 10 18.30 4.45 -12.83
CA ASN A 10 19.53 3.70 -12.61
C ASN A 10 20.69 4.69 -12.58
N LEU A 11 21.07 5.13 -11.37
CA LEU A 11 22.22 6.01 -11.17
C LEU A 11 23.14 5.34 -10.15
N SER A 12 24.43 5.24 -10.45
CA SER A 12 25.42 4.96 -9.41
C SER A 12 25.44 6.11 -8.38
N LYS A 13 25.98 5.88 -7.18
CA LYS A 13 26.16 6.94 -6.17
C LYS A 13 26.85 8.17 -6.77
N ASP A 14 27.89 7.95 -7.57
CA ASP A 14 28.64 9.02 -8.22
C ASP A 14 27.82 9.76 -9.28
N GLU A 15 27.01 9.04 -10.09
CA GLU A 15 26.13 9.66 -11.07
C GLU A 15 24.97 10.44 -10.42
N TYR A 16 24.46 9.94 -9.29
CA TYR A 16 23.48 10.63 -8.49
C TYR A 16 24.04 11.96 -7.96
N LEU A 17 25.23 11.93 -7.37
CA LEU A 17 25.90 13.12 -6.84
C LEU A 17 26.29 14.13 -7.94
N LYS A 18 26.68 13.66 -9.13
CA LYS A 18 26.91 14.51 -10.29
C LYS A 18 25.69 15.35 -10.70
N ASN A 19 24.47 14.96 -10.33
CA ASN A 19 23.28 15.77 -10.62
C ASN A 19 23.26 17.09 -9.82
N PHE A 20 23.96 17.16 -8.69
CA PHE A 20 24.11 18.37 -7.91
C PHE A 20 25.25 19.28 -8.42
N ASP A 21 26.10 18.77 -9.32
CA ASP A 21 27.24 19.49 -9.94
C ASP A 21 26.90 20.14 -11.31
N LYS A 22 25.69 19.95 -11.85
CA LYS A 22 25.38 20.22 -13.28
C LYS A 22 25.38 21.69 -13.74
N ASN A 23 25.42 22.67 -12.84
CA ASN A 23 25.43 24.08 -13.19
C ASN A 23 26.79 24.70 -12.83
N ALA A 24 27.60 25.00 -13.85
CA ALA A 24 28.83 25.83 -13.87
C ALA A 24 29.65 25.96 -12.57
N LYS A 25 30.90 25.45 -12.56
CA LYS A 25 31.93 25.59 -11.50
C LYS A 25 31.38 26.15 -10.16
N PRO A 26 30.53 25.40 -9.45
CA PRO A 26 30.02 25.86 -8.17
C PRO A 26 31.19 25.98 -7.21
N ALA A 27 31.22 27.04 -6.40
CA ALA A 27 32.12 27.06 -5.26
C ALA A 27 31.78 25.87 -4.35
N GLN A 28 32.79 25.24 -3.73
CA GLN A 28 32.59 24.08 -2.84
C GLN A 28 31.48 24.35 -1.79
N ALA A 29 31.44 25.57 -1.24
CA ALA A 29 30.40 26.00 -0.30
C ALA A 29 28.97 26.00 -0.87
N GLU A 30 28.78 26.30 -2.16
CA GLU A 30 27.46 26.26 -2.82
C GLU A 30 27.01 24.81 -3.07
N LYS A 31 27.96 23.93 -3.43
CA LYS A 31 27.70 22.49 -3.59
C LYS A 31 27.28 21.86 -2.26
N ASP A 32 28.04 22.14 -1.20
CA ASP A 32 27.75 21.65 0.15
C ASP A 32 26.35 22.12 0.61
N SER A 33 26.00 23.38 0.31
CA SER A 33 24.65 23.91 0.59
C SER A 33 23.53 23.19 -0.18
N LYS A 34 23.73 22.81 -1.45
CA LYS A 34 22.72 22.06 -2.22
C LYS A 34 22.52 20.65 -1.69
N ILE A 35 23.61 19.97 -1.33
CA ILE A 35 23.57 18.63 -0.73
C ILE A 35 22.87 18.68 0.64
N GLU A 36 23.22 19.66 1.47
CA GLU A 36 22.57 19.86 2.77
C GLU A 36 21.07 20.12 2.63
N ASN A 37 20.66 20.98 1.69
CA ASN A 37 19.25 21.26 1.42
C ASN A 37 18.50 20.02 0.93
N ALA A 38 19.10 19.23 0.03
CA ALA A 38 18.51 17.97 -0.44
C ALA A 38 18.36 16.96 0.69
N TYR A 39 19.36 16.84 1.57
CA TYR A 39 19.33 15.97 2.74
C TYR A 39 18.19 16.38 3.69
N ARG A 40 18.11 17.68 4.05
CA ARG A 40 17.04 18.22 4.91
C ARG A 40 15.66 17.96 4.30
N GLN A 41 15.50 18.20 3.00
CA GLN A 41 14.24 17.95 2.32
C GLN A 41 13.86 16.46 2.31
N ALA A 42 14.83 15.56 2.04
CA ALA A 42 14.58 14.13 2.07
C ALA A 42 14.18 13.63 3.47
N ALA A 43 14.84 14.14 4.52
CA ALA A 43 14.51 13.85 5.92
C ALA A 43 13.10 14.32 6.30
N GLU A 44 12.72 15.55 5.93
CA GLU A 44 11.38 16.07 6.18
C GLU A 44 10.30 15.29 5.42
N ILE A 45 10.53 14.95 4.15
CA ILE A 45 9.57 14.16 3.37
C ILE A 45 9.45 12.74 3.92
N ARG A 46 10.55 12.10 4.34
CA ARG A 46 10.52 10.79 5.02
C ARG A 46 9.62 10.86 6.25
N LYS A 47 9.81 11.85 7.12
CA LYS A 47 8.99 12.03 8.33
C LYS A 47 7.51 12.22 7.96
N PHE A 48 7.23 13.05 6.97
CA PHE A 48 5.88 13.28 6.46
C PHE A 48 5.24 11.98 5.91
N GLU A 49 5.98 11.14 5.19
CA GLU A 49 5.49 9.85 4.69
C GLU A 49 5.22 8.83 5.81
N ILE A 50 5.95 8.90 6.93
CA ILE A 50 5.64 8.09 8.13
C ILE A 50 4.31 8.53 8.74
N GLU A 51 4.08 9.84 8.89
CA GLU A 51 2.81 10.37 9.39
C GLU A 51 1.65 10.02 8.45
N LEU A 52 1.83 10.21 7.15
CA LEU A 52 0.83 9.84 6.17
C LEU A 52 0.55 8.34 6.16
N PHE A 53 1.55 7.48 6.32
CA PHE A 53 1.34 6.04 6.41
C PHE A 53 0.33 5.67 7.50
N TRP A 54 0.50 6.23 8.70
CA TRP A 54 -0.43 6.00 9.80
C TRP A 54 -1.80 6.62 9.57
N LYS A 55 -1.84 7.85 9.05
CA LYS A 55 -3.10 8.50 8.68
C LYS A 55 -3.85 7.69 7.63
N ARG A 56 -3.12 7.07 6.69
CA ARG A 56 -3.71 6.23 5.65
C ARG A 56 -4.29 4.94 6.22
N ALA A 57 -3.55 4.27 7.09
CA ALA A 57 -4.06 3.10 7.80
C ALA A 57 -5.33 3.44 8.61
N GLY A 58 -5.32 4.56 9.34
CA GLY A 58 -6.45 4.98 10.17
C GLY A 58 -7.77 5.13 9.42
N TYR A 59 -7.78 5.73 8.22
CA TYR A 59 -9.04 5.84 7.45
C TYR A 59 -9.56 4.47 7.00
N PHE A 60 -8.68 3.55 6.59
CA PHE A 60 -9.10 2.23 6.16
C PHE A 60 -9.70 1.44 7.31
N TRP A 61 -9.07 1.50 8.49
CA TRP A 61 -9.59 0.88 9.70
C TRP A 61 -10.98 1.42 10.04
N ALA A 62 -11.18 2.74 9.97
CA ALA A 62 -12.49 3.34 10.23
C ALA A 62 -13.58 2.81 9.27
N PHE A 63 -13.30 2.71 7.97
CA PHE A 63 -14.24 2.14 7.00
C PHE A 63 -14.50 0.66 7.25
N ILE A 64 -13.45 -0.15 7.45
CA ILE A 64 -13.55 -1.59 7.69
C ILE A 64 -14.41 -1.86 8.94
N ILE A 65 -14.12 -1.18 10.05
CA ILE A 65 -14.89 -1.30 11.30
C ILE A 65 -16.36 -0.93 11.06
N SER A 66 -16.62 0.19 10.39
CA SER A 66 -17.98 0.67 10.13
C SER A 66 -18.77 -0.30 9.25
N ILE A 67 -18.14 -0.85 8.21
CA ILE A 67 -18.77 -1.82 7.30
C ILE A 67 -19.10 -3.11 8.04
N TYR A 68 -18.19 -3.64 8.85
CA TYR A 68 -18.46 -4.87 9.59
C TYR A 68 -19.43 -4.67 10.75
N ALA A 69 -19.42 -3.51 11.40
CA ALA A 69 -20.48 -3.14 12.33
C ALA A 69 -21.85 -3.13 11.64
N ALA A 70 -21.94 -2.55 10.43
CA ALA A 70 -23.18 -2.58 9.65
C ALA A 70 -23.57 -4.01 9.25
N PHE A 71 -22.61 -4.84 8.81
CA PHE A 71 -22.84 -6.24 8.44
C PHE A 71 -23.49 -7.03 9.59
N PHE A 72 -22.88 -7.01 10.78
CA PHE A 72 -23.38 -7.77 11.92
C PHE A 72 -24.70 -7.23 12.46
N ASN A 73 -24.92 -5.91 12.44
CA ASN A 73 -26.22 -5.35 12.83
C ASN A 73 -27.33 -5.74 11.85
N VAL A 74 -27.09 -5.63 10.54
CA VAL A 74 -28.06 -6.05 9.51
C VAL A 74 -28.39 -7.53 9.62
N GLN A 75 -27.37 -8.38 9.84
CA GLN A 75 -27.55 -9.81 10.03
C GLN A 75 -28.40 -10.12 11.24
N LYS A 76 -28.13 -9.46 12.38
CA LYS A 76 -28.87 -9.66 13.63
C LYS A 76 -30.30 -9.14 13.57
N GLU A 77 -30.52 -7.98 12.98
CA GLU A 77 -31.82 -7.31 13.03
C GLU A 77 -32.81 -7.85 11.99
N PHE A 78 -32.34 -8.10 10.76
CA PHE A 78 -33.21 -8.45 9.64
C PHE A 78 -33.12 -9.93 9.23
N TYR A 79 -32.01 -10.59 9.56
CA TYR A 79 -31.71 -11.93 9.06
C TYR A 79 -31.52 -12.96 10.18
N TYR A 80 -31.88 -12.63 11.42
CA TYR A 80 -31.96 -13.60 12.51
C TYR A 80 -33.37 -14.20 12.60
N ASP A 81 -33.47 -15.51 12.45
CA ASP A 81 -34.73 -16.22 12.63
C ASP A 81 -34.88 -16.68 14.10
N LYS A 82 -35.79 -16.02 14.83
CA LYS A 82 -36.06 -16.31 16.24
C LYS A 82 -36.67 -17.70 16.46
N CYS A 83 -37.34 -18.27 15.47
CA CYS A 83 -38.01 -19.56 15.60
C CYS A 83 -37.02 -20.72 15.45
N THR A 84 -36.07 -20.60 14.53
CA THR A 84 -35.04 -21.64 14.28
C THR A 84 -33.73 -21.38 15.03
N GLY A 85 -33.53 -20.17 15.56
CA GLY A 85 -32.30 -19.77 16.25
C GLY A 85 -31.11 -19.55 15.32
N ASN A 86 -31.34 -19.49 14.00
CA ASN A 86 -30.28 -19.44 12.98
C ASN A 86 -30.24 -18.10 12.25
N PHE A 87 -29.05 -17.72 11.80
CA PHE A 87 -28.86 -16.58 10.90
C PHE A 87 -29.08 -17.00 9.45
N LYS A 88 -29.82 -16.19 8.70
CA LYS A 88 -29.94 -16.29 7.25
C LYS A 88 -28.73 -15.62 6.62
N HIS A 89 -28.15 -16.31 5.65
CA HIS A 89 -26.98 -15.87 4.89
C HIS A 89 -27.31 -15.81 3.40
N GLY A 90 -26.40 -15.24 2.61
CA GLY A 90 -26.56 -15.21 1.16
C GLY A 90 -27.69 -14.30 0.71
N THR A 91 -27.81 -13.13 1.35
CA THR A 91 -28.74 -12.06 0.93
C THR A 91 -27.98 -10.92 0.28
N ILE A 92 -28.65 -10.14 -0.57
CA ILE A 92 -28.00 -9.04 -1.31
C ILE A 92 -27.29 -8.05 -0.37
N PRO A 93 -27.88 -7.60 0.76
CA PRO A 93 -27.19 -6.67 1.66
C PRO A 93 -25.94 -7.27 2.33
N LEU A 94 -26.01 -8.52 2.79
CA LEU A 94 -24.87 -9.19 3.44
C LEU A 94 -23.75 -9.47 2.44
N LEU A 95 -24.08 -9.91 1.23
CA LEU A 95 -23.12 -10.06 0.15
C LEU A 95 -22.46 -8.72 -0.22
N SER A 96 -23.23 -7.64 -0.29
CA SER A 96 -22.70 -6.32 -0.64
C SER A 96 -21.76 -5.78 0.44
N LEU A 97 -22.12 -5.91 1.72
CA LEU A 97 -21.31 -5.44 2.84
C LEU A 97 -20.04 -6.29 3.02
N SER A 98 -20.12 -7.61 2.86
CA SER A 98 -18.93 -8.49 2.90
C SER A 98 -17.97 -8.20 1.74
N ALA A 99 -18.48 -8.01 0.52
CA ALA A 99 -17.69 -7.61 -0.65
C ALA A 99 -17.01 -6.24 -0.44
N LEU A 100 -17.75 -5.26 0.07
CA LEU A 100 -17.22 -3.93 0.34
C LEU A 100 -16.14 -3.96 1.42
N GLY A 101 -16.35 -4.72 2.50
CA GLY A 101 -15.35 -4.94 3.55
C GLY A 101 -14.06 -5.54 2.99
N PHE A 102 -14.18 -6.54 2.13
CA PHE A 102 -13.04 -7.16 1.46
C PHE A 102 -12.30 -6.21 0.52
N PHE A 103 -13.03 -5.42 -0.25
CA PHE A 103 -12.46 -4.37 -1.09
C PHE A 103 -11.59 -3.39 -0.29
N PHE A 104 -12.10 -2.88 0.85
CA PHE A 104 -11.33 -1.95 1.68
C PHE A 104 -10.11 -2.60 2.34
N CYS A 105 -10.17 -3.89 2.67
CA CYS A 105 -9.00 -4.63 3.16
C CYS A 105 -7.89 -4.73 2.10
N LEU A 106 -8.26 -5.04 0.85
CA LEU A 106 -7.31 -5.05 -0.27
C LEU A 106 -6.73 -3.67 -0.55
N ALA A 107 -7.57 -2.64 -0.55
CA ALA A 107 -7.13 -1.27 -0.75
C ALA A 107 -6.15 -0.82 0.36
N TRP A 108 -6.38 -1.23 1.60
CA TRP A 108 -5.47 -0.99 2.72
C TRP A 108 -4.12 -1.66 2.52
N LEU A 109 -4.09 -2.92 2.09
CA LEU A 109 -2.86 -3.63 1.76
C LEU A 109 -2.06 -2.92 0.66
N LEU A 110 -2.71 -2.60 -0.45
CA LEU A 110 -2.07 -1.91 -1.58
C LEU A 110 -1.53 -0.53 -1.18
N SER A 111 -2.29 0.21 -0.39
CA SER A 111 -1.84 1.51 0.14
C SER A 111 -0.66 1.37 1.10
N SER A 112 -0.65 0.33 1.93
CA SER A 112 0.46 0.03 2.84
C SER A 112 1.74 -0.31 2.08
N TYR A 113 1.63 -1.09 0.99
CA TYR A 113 2.75 -1.37 0.09
C TYR A 113 3.30 -0.11 -0.59
N ALA A 114 2.42 0.71 -1.16
CA ALA A 114 2.82 1.96 -1.81
C ALA A 114 3.50 2.92 -0.82
N SER A 115 2.96 3.03 0.39
CA SER A 115 3.54 3.86 1.45
C SER A 115 4.94 3.40 1.84
N LYS A 116 5.13 2.08 2.02
CA LYS A 116 6.42 1.50 2.36
C LYS A 116 7.45 1.75 1.25
N PHE A 117 7.07 1.59 -0.01
CA PHE A 117 7.93 1.89 -1.15
C PHE A 117 8.43 3.34 -1.12
N TRP A 118 7.54 4.32 -0.90
CA TRP A 118 7.93 5.72 -0.85
C TRP A 118 8.79 6.05 0.37
N GLN A 119 8.51 5.44 1.53
CA GLN A 119 9.37 5.56 2.70
C GLN A 119 10.79 5.09 2.36
N GLU A 120 10.96 3.84 1.94
CA GLU A 120 12.26 3.26 1.58
C GLU A 120 13.00 4.10 0.54
N ASN A 121 12.30 4.67 -0.46
CA ASN A 121 12.90 5.57 -1.44
C ASN A 121 13.53 6.81 -0.78
N TRP A 122 12.83 7.46 0.15
CA TRP A 122 13.37 8.63 0.87
C TRP A 122 14.45 8.24 1.89
N GLU A 123 14.36 7.06 2.51
CA GLU A 123 15.44 6.53 3.35
C GLU A 123 16.74 6.34 2.54
N ASN A 124 16.65 5.83 1.32
CA ASN A 124 17.81 5.68 0.44
C ASN A 124 18.41 7.03 0.01
N HIS A 125 17.59 8.05 -0.23
CA HIS A 125 18.11 9.40 -0.50
C HIS A 125 18.87 9.97 0.69
N ILE A 126 18.37 9.76 1.91
CA ILE A 126 19.05 10.16 3.15
C ILE A 126 20.38 9.40 3.29
N ASP A 127 20.38 8.09 3.08
CA ASP A 127 21.57 7.22 3.17
C ASP A 127 22.70 7.64 2.21
N LEU A 128 22.35 8.08 1.00
CA LEU A 128 23.30 8.56 0.00
C LEU A 128 23.87 9.94 0.33
N LEU A 129 23.08 10.81 0.98
CA LEU A 129 23.43 12.21 1.23
C LEU A 129 24.09 12.42 2.60
N GLU A 130 23.80 11.58 3.60
CA GLU A 130 24.21 11.82 4.99
C GLU A 130 25.72 11.86 5.20
N ASP A 131 26.50 11.08 4.43
CA ASP A 131 27.96 11.03 4.50
C ASP A 131 28.60 12.40 4.30
N TYR A 132 27.94 13.29 3.56
CA TYR A 132 28.42 14.62 3.18
C TYR A 132 27.93 15.73 4.11
N VAL A 133 26.96 15.45 5.00
CA VAL A 133 26.30 16.47 5.83
C VAL A 133 26.47 16.17 7.31
N THR A 134 26.06 14.99 7.75
CA THR A 134 26.03 14.60 9.18
C THR A 134 26.98 13.45 9.51
N GLY A 135 27.63 12.87 8.48
CA GLY A 135 28.29 11.58 8.62
C GLY A 135 27.27 10.42 8.64
N PRO A 136 27.70 9.20 8.99
CA PRO A 136 26.91 7.96 8.89
C PRO A 136 25.86 7.80 10.02
N LEU A 137 25.10 8.87 10.30
CA LEU A 137 24.18 8.94 11.44
C LEU A 137 23.09 7.88 11.39
N HIS A 138 22.45 7.65 10.24
CA HIS A 138 21.39 6.65 10.08
C HIS A 138 21.94 5.24 9.83
N LYS A 139 23.19 5.11 9.38
CA LYS A 139 23.88 3.83 9.18
C LYS A 139 24.32 3.20 10.50
N ILE A 140 24.65 4.00 11.51
CA ILE A 140 25.10 3.49 12.82
C ILE A 140 23.86 3.16 13.67
N TYR A 141 23.51 1.88 13.74
CA TYR A 141 22.50 1.38 14.67
C TYR A 141 22.98 0.11 15.37
N SER A 142 22.44 -0.15 16.56
CA SER A 142 22.76 -1.36 17.32
C SER A 142 22.18 -2.59 16.62
N ALA A 143 23.03 -3.57 16.32
CA ALA A 143 22.72 -4.78 15.56
C ALA A 143 21.87 -5.81 16.34
N GLY A 144 20.77 -5.38 16.94
CA GLY A 144 19.75 -6.25 17.52
C GLY A 144 18.69 -6.66 16.49
N GLU A 145 17.86 -7.65 16.84
CA GLU A 145 16.68 -7.97 16.04
C GLU A 145 15.72 -6.77 16.01
N SER A 146 15.49 -6.20 14.83
CA SER A 146 14.59 -5.07 14.64
C SER A 146 13.32 -5.49 13.89
N PHE A 147 12.16 -5.24 14.52
CA PHE A 147 10.88 -5.42 13.86
C PHE A 147 10.53 -4.18 13.03
N SER A 148 10.19 -4.39 11.76
CA SER A 148 9.71 -3.31 10.90
C SER A 148 8.23 -3.05 11.16
N VAL A 149 7.92 -1.86 11.66
CA VAL A 149 6.55 -1.38 11.89
C VAL A 149 5.68 -1.51 10.63
N SER A 150 6.21 -1.10 9.47
CA SER A 150 5.48 -1.20 8.19
C SER A 150 5.21 -2.65 7.79
N LYS A 151 6.12 -3.59 8.07
CA LYS A 151 5.88 -5.04 7.83
C LYS A 151 4.81 -5.61 8.76
N ILE A 152 4.81 -5.22 10.04
CA ILE A 152 3.77 -5.64 11.00
C ILE A 152 2.39 -5.18 10.52
N ASN A 153 2.27 -3.91 10.11
CA ASN A 153 1.01 -3.37 9.60
C ASN A 153 0.53 -4.10 8.32
N ILE A 154 1.45 -4.42 7.40
CA ILE A 154 1.14 -5.23 6.21
C ILE A 154 0.68 -6.64 6.60
N ALA A 155 1.35 -7.28 7.58
CA ALA A 155 0.95 -8.58 8.10
C ALA A 155 -0.46 -8.55 8.73
N ALA A 156 -0.76 -7.53 9.52
CA ALA A 156 -2.12 -7.30 10.04
C ALA A 156 -3.14 -7.14 8.90
N GLY A 157 -2.79 -6.38 7.86
CA GLY A 157 -3.59 -6.25 6.65
C GLY A 157 -3.88 -7.58 5.96
N TYR A 158 -2.91 -8.50 5.90
CA TYR A 158 -3.11 -9.83 5.33
C TYR A 158 -4.08 -10.66 6.14
N ILE A 159 -3.92 -10.67 7.46
CA ILE A 159 -4.79 -11.43 8.37
C ILE A 159 -6.24 -10.96 8.24
N VAL A 160 -6.46 -9.64 8.31
CA VAL A 160 -7.80 -9.06 8.19
C VAL A 160 -8.39 -9.35 6.79
N SER A 161 -7.58 -9.20 5.73
CA SER A 161 -8.01 -9.50 4.36
C SER A 161 -8.37 -10.97 4.17
N PHE A 162 -7.66 -11.90 4.82
CA PHE A 162 -7.94 -13.33 4.75
C PHE A 162 -9.31 -13.67 5.35
N PHE A 163 -9.60 -13.20 6.56
CA PHE A 163 -10.92 -13.42 7.18
C PHE A 163 -12.04 -12.74 6.41
N SER A 164 -11.77 -11.53 5.92
CA SER A 164 -12.67 -10.76 5.08
C SER A 164 -13.01 -11.49 3.76
N ALA A 165 -12.01 -12.06 3.10
CA ALA A 165 -12.17 -12.88 1.90
C ALA A 165 -13.00 -14.13 2.20
N GLY A 166 -12.71 -14.81 3.32
CA GLY A 166 -13.46 -16.00 3.76
C GLY A 166 -14.93 -15.69 3.96
N LEU A 167 -15.26 -14.58 4.64
CA LEU A 167 -16.64 -14.14 4.83
C LEU A 167 -17.34 -13.79 3.51
N PHE A 168 -16.65 -13.07 2.62
CA PHE A 168 -17.19 -12.74 1.30
C PHE A 168 -17.47 -14.00 0.46
N VAL A 169 -16.53 -14.95 0.42
CA VAL A 169 -16.69 -16.22 -0.29
C VAL A 169 -17.85 -17.03 0.29
N PHE A 170 -17.98 -17.06 1.62
CA PHE A 170 -19.08 -17.73 2.29
C PHE A 170 -20.44 -17.13 1.93
N GLU A 171 -20.60 -15.80 2.07
CA GLU A 171 -21.85 -15.12 1.70
C GLU A 171 -22.17 -15.25 0.21
N LEU A 172 -21.15 -15.24 -0.65
CA LEU A 172 -21.29 -15.48 -2.08
C LEU A 172 -21.78 -16.90 -2.37
N ALA A 173 -21.22 -17.91 -1.69
CA ALA A 173 -21.62 -19.29 -1.85
C ALA A 173 -23.08 -19.51 -1.41
N GLU A 174 -23.48 -18.98 -0.26
CA GLU A 174 -24.86 -19.05 0.22
C GLU A 174 -25.83 -18.30 -0.71
N PHE A 175 -25.42 -17.13 -1.22
CA PHE A 175 -26.21 -16.38 -2.20
C PHE A 175 -26.44 -17.22 -3.46
N CYS A 176 -25.38 -17.84 -3.99
CA CYS A 176 -25.45 -18.71 -5.16
C CYS A 176 -26.36 -19.93 -4.94
N ARG A 177 -26.36 -20.56 -3.76
CA ARG A 177 -27.25 -21.68 -3.43
C ARG A 177 -28.73 -21.29 -3.44
N ASN A 178 -29.03 -20.04 -3.09
CA ASN A 178 -30.40 -19.53 -3.05
C ASN A 178 -30.92 -19.04 -4.42
N LEU A 179 -30.07 -18.98 -5.46
CA LEU A 179 -30.45 -18.53 -6.79
C LEU A 179 -31.12 -19.64 -7.61
N LYS A 180 -32.22 -19.29 -8.28
CA LYS A 180 -32.77 -20.11 -9.37
C LYS A 180 -31.81 -20.09 -10.58
N LEU A 181 -31.71 -21.20 -11.32
CA LEU A 181 -30.76 -21.41 -12.42
C LEU A 181 -30.67 -20.24 -13.42
N ASN A 182 -31.80 -19.67 -13.83
CA ASN A 182 -31.82 -18.54 -14.78
C ASN A 182 -31.24 -17.23 -14.21
N HIS A 183 -31.40 -17.00 -12.90
CA HIS A 183 -30.85 -15.81 -12.23
C HIS A 183 -29.36 -16.00 -11.91
N PHE A 184 -28.93 -17.25 -11.72
CA PHE A 184 -27.52 -17.60 -11.52
C PHE A 184 -26.65 -17.24 -12.73
N LEU A 185 -27.13 -17.50 -13.95
CA LEU A 185 -26.40 -17.12 -15.17
C LEU A 185 -26.24 -15.61 -15.33
N ILE A 186 -27.28 -14.82 -15.04
CA ILE A 186 -27.23 -13.35 -15.08
C ILE A 186 -26.26 -12.82 -14.02
N PHE A 187 -26.30 -13.40 -12.81
CA PHE A 187 -25.40 -13.03 -11.72
C PHE A 187 -23.92 -13.34 -12.05
N LEU A 188 -23.63 -14.47 -12.69
CA LEU A 188 -22.29 -14.79 -13.19
C LEU A 188 -21.78 -13.76 -14.19
N VAL A 189 -22.61 -13.33 -15.14
CA VAL A 189 -22.25 -12.28 -16.10
C VAL A 189 -21.94 -10.97 -15.38
N LEU A 190 -22.73 -10.58 -14.37
CA LEU A 190 -22.49 -9.37 -13.57
C LEU A 190 -21.19 -9.46 -12.76
N ILE A 191 -20.88 -10.63 -12.16
CA ILE A 191 -19.61 -10.87 -11.47
C ILE A 191 -18.43 -10.75 -12.44
N VAL A 192 -18.53 -11.33 -13.63
CA VAL A 192 -17.47 -11.25 -14.63
C VAL A 192 -17.24 -9.78 -15.03
N LEU A 193 -18.30 -9.03 -15.32
CA LEU A 193 -18.21 -7.60 -15.63
C LEU A 193 -17.62 -6.79 -14.47
N PHE A 194 -18.04 -7.06 -13.23
CA PHE A 194 -17.50 -6.42 -12.03
C PHE A 194 -16.02 -6.77 -11.86
N SER A 195 -15.62 -8.03 -12.03
CA SER A 195 -14.23 -8.47 -11.94
C SER A 195 -13.34 -7.84 -13.01
N CYS A 196 -13.85 -7.68 -14.24
CA CYS A 196 -13.18 -6.94 -15.31
C CYS A 196 -13.04 -5.45 -14.97
N GLY A 197 -14.07 -4.85 -14.36
CA GLY A 197 -14.04 -3.47 -13.86
C GLY A 197 -13.00 -3.28 -12.74
N VAL A 198 -12.97 -4.20 -11.77
CA VAL A 198 -11.96 -4.22 -10.70
C VAL A 198 -10.55 -4.44 -11.26
N ALA A 199 -10.39 -5.35 -12.21
CA ALA A 199 -9.10 -5.58 -12.87
C ALA A 199 -8.64 -4.34 -13.66
N GLY A 200 -9.55 -3.67 -14.38
CA GLY A 200 -9.30 -2.41 -15.07
C GLY A 200 -8.94 -1.28 -14.09
N PHE A 201 -9.64 -1.21 -12.96
CA PHE A 201 -9.33 -0.27 -11.88
C PHE A 201 -7.94 -0.55 -11.28
N ILE A 202 -7.62 -1.81 -10.95
CA ILE A 202 -6.29 -2.22 -10.46
C ILE A 202 -5.21 -1.89 -11.50
N PHE A 203 -5.49 -2.11 -12.79
CA PHE A 203 -4.58 -1.75 -13.88
C PHE A 203 -4.32 -0.25 -13.94
N GLN A 204 -5.35 0.59 -13.77
CA GLN A 204 -5.19 2.05 -13.72
C GLN A 204 -4.53 2.53 -12.43
N MET A 205 -4.73 1.82 -11.32
CA MET A 205 -4.07 2.09 -10.02
C MET A 205 -2.62 1.61 -10.00
N LYS A 206 -2.24 0.73 -10.94
CA LYS A 206 -0.85 0.36 -11.16
C LYS A 206 -0.12 1.61 -11.65
N GLY A 207 0.65 2.23 -10.75
CA GLY A 207 1.51 3.36 -11.13
C GLY A 207 2.38 2.99 -12.33
N ASN A 208 2.80 3.96 -13.14
CA ASN A 208 3.51 3.73 -14.40
C ASN A 208 4.67 2.69 -14.27
N VAL A 209 4.38 1.43 -14.60
CA VAL A 209 5.35 0.35 -14.71
C VAL A 209 6.11 0.57 -16.01
N SER A 210 7.40 0.90 -15.90
CA SER A 210 8.30 0.80 -17.06
C SER A 210 8.63 -0.66 -17.24
N ASN A 211 8.36 -1.20 -18.42
CA ASN A 211 8.63 -2.60 -18.76
C ASN A 211 10.12 -2.93 -18.90
N ASN A 212 11.01 -2.16 -18.26
CA ASN A 212 12.44 -2.43 -18.12
C ASN A 212 12.95 -1.62 -16.92
N GLY A 213 13.57 -2.30 -15.95
CA GLY A 213 14.31 -1.70 -14.83
C GLY A 213 13.68 -1.97 -13.46
N GLU A 214 14.03 -3.11 -12.88
CA GLU A 214 13.96 -3.31 -11.44
C GLU A 214 14.71 -2.17 -10.73
N ILE A 215 14.10 -1.60 -9.69
CA ILE A 215 14.79 -0.68 -8.79
C ILE A 215 15.60 -1.57 -7.83
N HIS A 216 16.86 -1.82 -8.17
CA HIS A 216 17.85 -2.28 -7.21
C HIS A 216 18.45 -1.05 -6.52
N PHE A 217 17.88 -0.64 -5.38
CA PHE A 217 18.72 -0.02 -4.36
C PHE A 217 19.44 -1.18 -3.70
N ASP A 218 20.76 -1.25 -3.87
CA ASP A 218 21.57 -2.39 -3.48
C ASP A 218 21.25 -2.83 -2.06
N LYS A 219 20.54 -3.95 -1.97
CA LYS A 219 20.47 -4.75 -0.76
C LYS A 219 21.80 -5.49 -0.65
N LYS A 220 22.91 -4.77 -0.46
CA LYS A 220 24.25 -5.24 -0.05
C LYS A 220 25.27 -4.09 -0.03
N VAL A 221 25.29 -3.34 1.07
CA VAL A 221 26.53 -2.71 1.58
C VAL A 221 27.18 -3.58 2.68
N TYR A 222 26.71 -4.83 2.84
CA TYR A 222 27.17 -5.75 3.90
C TYR A 222 27.87 -7.02 3.40
N GLU A 223 28.21 -7.11 2.11
CA GLU A 223 29.21 -8.10 1.67
C GLU A 223 30.47 -7.34 1.33
N GLY A 224 31.37 -7.36 2.31
CA GLY A 224 32.56 -6.54 2.38
C GLY A 224 33.67 -6.98 1.44
N ASN A 225 34.68 -6.11 1.42
CA ASN A 225 36.08 -6.50 1.37
C ASN A 225 36.38 -7.69 2.28
#